data_AF-A0A501WH23-F1
#
_entry.id   AF-A0A501WH23-F1
#
_cell.length_a   1.000
_cell.length_b   1.000
_cell.length_c   1.000
_cell.angle_alpha   90.00
_cell.angle_beta   90.00
_cell.angle_gamma   90.00
#
_symmetry.space_group_name_H-M   'P 1'
#
loop_
_entity.id
_entity.type
_entity.pdbx_description
1 polymer ?
#
loop_
_entity_poly.entity_id
_entity_poly.type
_entity_poly.pdbx_seq_one_letter_code
_entity_poly.pdbx_strand_id
1 'polypeptide(L)' 'MIIVNVKDNESVDRALKRFKKKFERTGVLKELRSRAYFEKPSISKRKQKERAVYKQQMFAEQNY' A
#
# COMPACT_ATOMS: atom_id res chain seq x y z
N MET A 1 15.08 4.70 -3.28
CA MET A 1 16.03 3.57 -3.10
C MET A 1 15.89 3.03 -1.69
N ILE A 2 15.65 1.72 -1.51
CA ILE A 2 15.42 1.14 -0.18
C ILE A 2 16.76 0.68 0.39
N ILE A 3 17.18 1.32 1.48
CA ILE A 3 18.37 0.93 2.24
C ILE A 3 17.91 0.26 3.54
N VAL A 4 18.48 -0.91 3.84
CA VAL A 4 18.27 -1.66 5.08
C VAL A 4 19.65 -1.94 5.67
N ASN A 5 19.96 -1.28 6.79
CA ASN A 5 21.21 -1.51 7.51
C ASN A 5 21.11 -2.83 8.27
N VAL A 6 22.06 -3.73 8.04
CA VAL A 6 22.20 -5.00 8.77
C VAL A 6 23.27 -4.77 9.84
N LYS A 7 22.99 -5.20 11.08
CA LYS A 7 23.98 -5.16 12.18
C LYS A 7 24.68 -6.53 12.27
N ASP A 8 25.90 -6.55 12.80
CA ASP A 8 26.76 -7.75 12.81
C ASP A 8 26.19 -8.97 13.54
N ASN A 9 25.26 -8.77 14.49
CA ASN A 9 24.57 -9.84 15.23
C ASN A 9 23.14 -10.12 14.72
N GLU A 10 22.80 -9.71 13.50
CA GLU A 10 21.47 -9.93 12.95
C GLU A 10 21.41 -11.10 11.97
N SER A 11 20.48 -12.03 12.21
CA SER A 11 20.16 -13.10 11.26
C SER A 11 19.66 -12.53 9.94
N VAL A 12 20.20 -13.04 8.83
CA VAL A 12 19.88 -12.64 7.45
C VAL A 12 18.36 -12.67 7.18
N ASP A 13 17.64 -13.63 7.75
CA ASP A 13 16.18 -13.74 7.61
C ASP A 13 15.42 -12.55 8.20
N ARG A 14 15.91 -11.99 9.32
CA ARG A 14 15.30 -10.79 9.92
C ARG A 14 15.51 -9.57 9.04
N ALA A 15 16.71 -9.41 8.47
CA ALA A 15 17.00 -8.34 7.53
C ALA A 15 16.11 -8.43 6.27
N LEU A 16 15.93 -9.64 5.71
CA LEU A 16 15.04 -9.90 4.57
C LEU A 16 13.58 -9.57 4.89
N LYS A 17 13.07 -9.99 6.06
CA LYS A 17 11.69 -9.65 6.48
C LYS A 17 11.47 -8.14 6.57
N ARG A 18 12.42 -7.39 7.13
CA ARG A 18 12.33 -5.92 7.19
C ARG A 18 12.38 -5.30 5.81
N PHE A 19 13.27 -5.78 4.94
CA PHE A 19 13.33 -5.33 3.56
C PHE A 19 12.00 -5.56 2.85
N LYS A 20 11.44 -6.76 2.93
CA LYS A 20 10.13 -7.10 2.35
C LYS A 20 9.02 -6.19 2.87
N LYS A 21 8.94 -5.98 4.18
CA LYS A 21 7.94 -5.08 4.79
C LYS A 21 8.12 -3.62 4.36
N LYS A 22 9.37 -3.16 4.20
CA LYS A 22 9.70 -1.80 3.72
C LYS A 22 9.32 -1.66 2.24
N PHE A 23 9.60 -2.68 1.43
CA PHE A 23 9.24 -2.75 0.01
C PHE A 23 7.72 -2.75 -0.20
N GLU A 24 6.98 -3.57 0.55
CA GLU A 24 5.52 -3.60 0.51
C GLU A 24 4.89 -2.25 0.89
N ARG A 25 5.44 -1.57 1.91
CA ARG A 25 5.00 -0.22 2.33
C ARG A 25 5.18 0.82 1.23
N THR A 26 6.23 0.71 0.41
CA THR A 26 6.44 1.61 -0.74
C THR A 26 5.35 1.48 -1.79
N GLY A 27 4.57 0.39 -1.81
CA GLY A 27 3.42 0.26 -2.72
C GLY A 27 3.77 0.15 -4.20
N VAL A 28 5.05 -0.02 -4.56
CA VAL A 28 5.55 -0.05 -5.95
C VAL A 28 4.81 -1.09 -6.79
N LEU A 29 4.53 -2.28 -6.25
CA LEU A 29 3.75 -3.30 -6.96
C LEU A 29 2.32 -2.85 -7.28
N LYS A 30 1.67 -2.11 -6.37
CA LYS A 30 0.32 -1.60 -6.58
C LYS A 30 0.32 -0.50 -7.65
N GLU A 31 1.32 0.37 -7.61
CA GLU A 31 1.51 1.41 -8.61
C GLU A 31 1.78 0.82 -10.01
N LEU A 32 2.68 -0.16 -10.10
CA LEU A 32 3.01 -0.84 -11.35
C LEU A 32 1.77 -1.51 -11.96
N ARG A 33 0.94 -2.17 -11.14
CA ARG A 33 -0.35 -2.74 -11.59
C ARG A 33 -1.33 -1.66 -12.07
N SER A 34 -1.41 -0.52 -11.37
CA SER A 34 -2.31 0.56 -11.77
C SER A 34 -1.88 1.26 -13.07
N ARG A 35 -0.58 1.26 -13.37
CA ARG A 35 -0.01 1.85 -14.58
C ARG A 35 0.00 0.89 -15.78
N ALA A 36 -0.25 -0.41 -15.55
CA ALA A 36 -0.23 -1.42 -16.61
C ALA A 36 -1.33 -1.23 -17.67
N TYR A 37 -2.41 -0.52 -17.33
CA TYR A 37 -3.51 -0.22 -18.26
C TYR A 37 -3.97 1.23 -18.07
N PHE A 38 -4.50 1.81 -19.15
CA PHE A 38 -5.11 3.13 -19.09
C PHE A 38 -6.48 3.05 -18.41
N GLU A 39 -6.64 3.75 -17.29
CA GLU A 39 -7.93 3.95 -16.64
C GLU A 39 -8.47 5.34 -16.95
N LYS A 40 -9.66 5.42 -17.57
CA LYS A 40 -10.30 6.71 -17.85
C LYS A 40 -10.49 7.50 -16.54
N PRO A 41 -10.24 8.83 -16.53
CA PRO A 41 -10.37 9.65 -15.32
C PRO A 41 -11.74 9.53 -14.64
N SER A 42 -12.81 9.39 -15.42
CA SER A 42 -14.18 9.22 -14.90
C SER A 42 -14.34 7.95 -14.06
N ILE A 43 -13.70 6.84 -14.47
CA ILE A 43 -13.76 5.56 -13.76
C ILE A 43 -12.97 5.64 -12.45
N SER A 44 -11.78 6.23 -12.50
CA SER A 44 -10.94 6.44 -11.30
C SER A 44 -11.63 7.32 -10.26
N LYS A 45 -12.22 8.46 -10.69
CA LYS A 45 -12.99 9.36 -9.83
C LYS A 45 -14.21 8.67 -9.20
N ARG A 46 -14.92 7.83 -9.96
CA ARG A 46 -16.06 7.07 -9.44
C ARG A 46 -15.62 6.09 -8.34
N LYS A 47 -14.59 5.28 -8.60
CA LYS A 47 -14.04 4.34 -7.60
C LYS A 47 -13.54 5.05 -6.33
N GLN A 48 -13.01 6.26 -6.46
CA GLN A 48 -12.58 7.07 -5.31
C GLN A 48 -13.77 7.48 -4.43
N LYS A 49 -14.87 7.94 -5.04
CA LYS A 49 -16.09 8.32 -4.32
C LYS A 49 -16.72 7.13 -3.60
N GLU A 50 -16.88 6.00 -4.29
CA GLU A 50 -17.43 4.76 -3.71
C GLU A 50 -16.63 4.32 -2.48
N ARG A 51 -15.30 4.33 -2.57
CA ARG A 51 -14.41 4.01 -1.43
C ARG A 51 -14.55 4.99 -0.27
N ALA A 52 -14.75 6.28 -0.55
CA ALA A 52 -14.92 7.30 0.49
C ALA A 52 -16.24 7.10 1.24
N VAL A 53 -17.33 6.87 0.52
CA VAL A 53 -18.66 6.56 1.10
C VAL A 53 -18.58 5.32 1.98
N TYR A 54 -17.99 4.23 1.47
CA TYR A 54 -17.83 2.99 2.24
C TYR A 54 -17.05 3.23 3.55
N LYS A 55 -15.93 3.97 3.49
CA LYS A 55 -15.17 4.31 4.70
C LYS A 55 -15.99 5.13 5.68
N GLN A 56 -16.73 6.13 5.19
CA GLN A 56 -17.55 6.99 6.04
C GLN A 56 -18.64 6.19 6.76
N GLN A 57 -19.28 5.24 6.07
CA GLN A 57 -20.26 4.34 6.68
C GLN A 57 -19.62 3.48 7.78
N MET A 58 -18.48 2.83 7.48
CA MET A 58 -17.75 2.02 8.47
C MET A 58 -17.33 2.83 9.70
N PHE A 59 -16.89 4.09 9.52
CA PHE A 59 -16.55 4.96 10.65
C PHE A 59 -17.78 5.39 11.44
N ALA A 60 -18.92 5.62 10.80
CA ALA A 60 -20.15 5.92 11.52
C ALA A 60 -20.58 4.72 12.37
N GLU A 61 -20.57 3.51 11.82
CA GLU A 61 -20.91 2.27 12.56
C GLU A 61 -19.98 1.98 13.74
N GLN A 62 -18.71 2.38 13.69
CA GLN A 62 -17.77 2.17 14.80
C GLN A 62 -17.88 3.23 15.91
N ASN A 63 -18.46 4.39 15.63
CA ASN A 63 -18.50 5.52 16.57
C ASN A 63 -19.86 5.70 17.27
N TYR A 64 -20.83 4.81 16.99
CA TYR A 64 -22.13 4.72 17.65
C TYR A 64 -22.28 3.33 18.29
#